data_AF-A0AAX4J8T8-F1
#
_entry.id   AF-A0AAX4J8T8-F1
#
_cell.length_a   1.000
_cell.length_b   1.000
_cell.length_c   1.000
_cell.angle_alpha   90.00
_cell.angle_beta   90.00
_cell.angle_gamma   90.00
#
_symmetry.space_group_name_H-M   'P 1'
#
loop_
_entity.id
_entity.type
_entity.pdbx_description
1 polymer ?
#
loop_
_entity_poly.entity_id
_entity_poly.type
_entity_poly.pdbx_seq_one_letter_code
_entity_poly.pdbx_strand_id
1 'polypeptide(L)'
;MENTVGNNLNIIIKDEKKEDKEIFILSTKKRKCDDTIINSAKTRKHSDTMKNNCYKCNRRMNLVSSYKCRCGNNYCNRHRFHDQHDCKFDFKKLATEKLAMNNPKLQNNRIGDH
;
A
#
# COMPACT_ATOMS: atom_id res chain seq x y z
N MET A 1 -26.56 21.05 27.70
CA MET A 1 -26.62 21.20 26.23
C MET A 1 -25.25 21.66 25.80
N GLU A 2 -24.35 20.70 25.59
CA GLU A 2 -22.93 20.98 25.37
C GLU A 2 -22.72 21.25 23.88
N ASN A 3 -22.36 22.49 23.59
CA ASN A 3 -22.11 22.99 22.24
C ASN A 3 -20.75 22.52 21.74
N THR A 4 -20.76 22.02 20.51
CA THR A 4 -19.61 21.71 19.67
C THR A 4 -18.79 22.96 19.36
N VAL A 5 -17.47 22.92 19.53
CA VAL A 5 -16.54 23.60 18.61
C VAL A 5 -15.30 22.71 18.47
N GLY A 6 -15.06 22.24 17.24
CA GLY A 6 -13.87 21.48 16.88
C GLY A 6 -12.62 22.34 16.97
N ASN A 7 -11.52 21.72 17.38
CA ASN A 7 -10.21 22.37 17.38
C ASN A 7 -9.24 21.64 16.46
N ASN A 8 -8.78 22.43 15.49
CA ASN A 8 -7.93 22.13 14.37
C ASN A 8 -6.57 21.58 14.79
N LEU A 9 -6.21 20.38 14.29
CA LEU A 9 -4.84 19.90 14.29
C LEU A 9 -4.14 20.48 13.04
N ASN A 10 -3.39 21.58 13.22
CA ASN A 10 -2.48 22.09 12.21
C ASN A 10 -1.30 21.10 12.04
N ILE A 11 -1.39 20.24 11.03
CA ILE A 11 -0.25 19.46 10.54
C ILE A 11 0.53 20.40 9.61
N ILE A 12 1.70 20.85 10.06
CA ILE A 12 2.65 21.61 9.24
C ILE A 12 3.22 20.65 8.20
N ILE A 13 2.62 20.64 7.01
CA ILE A 13 3.22 20.06 5.81
C ILE A 13 4.29 21.06 5.35
N LYS A 14 5.56 20.68 5.46
CA LYS A 14 6.63 21.41 4.76
C LYS A 14 6.61 20.99 3.29
N ASP A 15 5.69 21.57 2.53
CA ASP A 15 5.71 21.56 1.07
C ASP A 15 6.50 22.79 0.60
N GLU A 16 7.75 22.61 0.20
CA GLU A 16 8.48 23.63 -0.57
C GLU A 16 8.00 23.59 -2.04
N LYS A 17 6.97 24.39 -2.34
CA LYS A 17 6.61 24.76 -3.71
C LYS A 17 7.53 25.87 -4.20
N LYS A 18 8.07 25.74 -5.42
CA LYS A 18 8.34 26.89 -6.30
C LYS A 18 7.73 26.63 -7.67
N GLU A 19 6.89 27.58 -8.05
CA GLU A 19 5.94 27.57 -9.16
C GLU A 19 6.58 27.96 -10.50
N ASP A 20 6.20 27.19 -11.52
CA ASP A 20 5.71 27.57 -12.85
C ASP A 20 6.52 28.53 -13.72
N LYS A 21 7.27 28.01 -14.70
CA LYS A 21 7.51 28.69 -15.99
C LYS A 21 7.58 27.72 -17.18
N GLU A 22 6.72 28.01 -18.16
CA GLU A 22 6.70 27.62 -19.57
C GLU A 22 6.11 26.25 -19.97
N ILE A 23 4.82 26.33 -20.28
CA ILE A 23 4.11 25.49 -21.24
C ILE A 23 4.80 25.64 -22.61
N PHE A 24 5.56 24.65 -23.03
CA PHE A 24 6.03 24.51 -24.41
C PHE A 24 5.53 23.18 -24.98
N ILE A 25 4.40 23.25 -25.69
CA ILE A 25 3.89 22.14 -26.50
C ILE A 25 4.83 21.97 -27.70
N LEU A 26 5.74 21.00 -27.62
CA LEU A 26 6.45 20.50 -28.81
C LEU A 26 5.94 19.09 -29.15
N SER A 27 4.93 19.10 -30.03
CA SER A 27 4.83 18.25 -31.21
C SER A 27 5.60 16.92 -31.19
N THR A 28 4.83 15.83 -31.05
CA THR A 28 5.03 14.53 -31.71
C THR A 28 6.41 13.87 -31.64
N LYS A 29 6.58 12.96 -30.66
CA LYS A 29 7.25 11.69 -30.95
C LYS A 29 6.49 10.55 -30.28
N LYS A 30 5.64 9.88 -31.06
CA LYS A 30 5.03 8.58 -30.70
C LYS A 30 6.15 7.71 -30.12
N ARG A 31 6.05 7.32 -28.85
CA ARG A 31 6.85 6.19 -28.36
C ARG A 31 6.39 4.99 -29.17
N LYS A 32 7.24 4.43 -30.01
CA LYS A 32 7.01 3.08 -30.51
C LYS A 32 7.12 2.18 -29.27
N CYS A 33 5.99 1.74 -28.73
CA CYS A 33 5.97 0.41 -28.15
C CYS A 33 6.24 -0.51 -29.34
N ASP A 34 7.40 -1.17 -29.31
CA ASP A 34 7.71 -2.20 -30.29
C ASP A 34 6.84 -3.41 -29.95
N ASP A 35 5.64 -3.46 -30.54
CA ASP A 35 4.64 -4.53 -30.35
C ASP A 35 5.03 -5.80 -31.12
N THR A 36 6.32 -6.05 -31.31
CA THR A 36 6.84 -7.10 -32.19
C THR A 36 7.54 -8.22 -31.42
N ILE A 37 6.96 -8.72 -30.31
CA ILE A 37 7.11 -10.14 -29.90
C ILE A 37 5.85 -10.58 -29.13
N ILE A 38 4.71 -10.61 -29.82
CA ILE A 38 3.61 -11.53 -29.46
C ILE A 38 3.40 -12.39 -30.70
N ASN A 39 4.26 -13.39 -30.89
CA ASN A 39 4.02 -14.61 -31.68
C ASN A 39 5.31 -15.42 -31.75
N SER A 40 5.57 -16.26 -30.75
CA SER A 40 6.44 -17.41 -30.94
C SER A 40 6.17 -18.49 -29.91
N ALA A 41 5.99 -19.69 -30.45
CA ALA A 41 6.09 -20.99 -29.78
C ALA A 41 4.95 -21.37 -28.81
N LYS A 42 3.95 -22.01 -29.42
CA LYS A 42 3.28 -23.19 -28.87
C LYS A 42 4.32 -24.21 -28.36
N THR A 43 4.72 -24.09 -27.11
CA THR A 43 5.16 -25.25 -26.31
C THR A 43 4.22 -25.34 -25.12
N ARG A 44 3.25 -26.27 -25.22
CA ARG A 44 2.45 -26.69 -24.07
C ARG A 44 3.34 -27.52 -23.15
N LYS A 45 4.34 -26.89 -22.52
CA LYS A 45 4.81 -27.38 -21.23
C LYS A 45 3.76 -26.87 -20.25
N HIS A 46 3.01 -27.79 -19.67
CA HIS A 46 2.17 -27.52 -18.50
C HIS A 46 3.13 -27.21 -17.34
N SER A 47 3.83 -26.08 -17.43
CA SER A 47 4.42 -25.46 -16.26
C SER A 47 3.24 -25.12 -15.37
N ASP A 48 3.35 -25.47 -14.10
CA ASP A 48 2.39 -25.06 -13.09
C ASP A 48 2.21 -23.54 -13.19
N THR A 49 1.16 -23.16 -13.91
CA THR A 49 0.79 -21.77 -14.12
C THR A 49 0.48 -21.27 -12.73
N MET A 50 1.39 -20.46 -12.16
CA MET A 50 1.29 -19.93 -10.80
C MET A 50 -0.16 -19.55 -10.53
N LYS A 51 -0.85 -20.42 -9.77
CA LYS A 51 -2.30 -20.36 -9.66
C LYS A 51 -2.59 -19.20 -8.72
N ASN A 52 -3.03 -18.08 -9.27
CA ASN A 52 -3.52 -16.94 -8.49
C ASN A 52 -4.89 -17.29 -7.89
N ASN A 53 -4.94 -18.23 -6.96
CA ASN A 53 -6.15 -18.61 -6.24
C ASN A 53 -6.13 -18.07 -4.81
N CYS A 54 -7.32 -17.85 -4.26
CA CYS A 54 -7.44 -17.43 -2.86
C CYS A 54 -7.14 -18.62 -1.94
N TYR A 55 -6.28 -18.44 -0.95
CA TYR A 55 -5.91 -19.53 -0.03
C TYR A 55 -7.08 -20.06 0.83
N LYS A 56 -8.07 -19.20 1.16
CA LYS A 56 -9.23 -19.59 1.99
C LYS A 56 -10.35 -20.27 1.20
N CYS A 57 -10.64 -19.80 -0.03
CA CYS A 57 -11.78 -20.28 -0.81
C CYS A 57 -11.43 -20.88 -2.18
N ASN A 58 -10.15 -20.98 -2.52
CA ASN A 58 -9.61 -21.52 -3.78
C ASN A 58 -10.17 -20.90 -5.07
N ARG A 59 -10.90 -19.78 -4.97
CA ARG A 59 -11.40 -19.02 -6.12
C ARG A 59 -10.22 -18.52 -6.95
N ARG A 60 -10.27 -18.73 -8.27
CA ARG A 60 -9.31 -18.18 -9.22
C ARG A 60 -9.47 -16.65 -9.28
N MET A 61 -8.37 -15.94 -9.21
CA MET A 61 -8.32 -14.47 -9.15
C MET A 61 -7.52 -13.94 -10.33
N ASN A 62 -7.97 -12.80 -10.82
CA ASN A 62 -7.22 -12.02 -11.81
C ASN A 62 -6.15 -11.20 -11.09
N LEU A 63 -5.15 -10.71 -11.83
CA LEU A 63 -4.01 -9.95 -11.29
C LEU A 63 -4.47 -8.80 -10.36
N VAL A 64 -5.51 -8.07 -10.76
CA VAL A 64 -6.07 -6.91 -10.02
C VAL A 64 -6.80 -7.29 -8.74
N SER A 65 -7.45 -8.46 -8.69
CA SER A 65 -8.26 -8.90 -7.55
C SER A 65 -7.47 -9.75 -6.54
N SER A 66 -6.14 -9.81 -6.68
CA SER A 66 -5.26 -10.55 -5.80
C SER A 66 -4.68 -9.65 -4.71
N TYR A 67 -4.88 -10.02 -3.44
CA TYR A 67 -4.35 -9.28 -2.29
C TYR A 67 -3.37 -10.15 -1.53
N LYS A 68 -2.12 -9.70 -1.43
CA LYS A 68 -1.10 -10.34 -0.59
C LYS A 68 -1.31 -9.92 0.86
N CYS A 69 -1.52 -10.90 1.74
CA CYS A 69 -1.49 -10.66 3.19
C CYS A 69 -0.05 -10.76 3.72
N ARG A 70 0.22 -10.16 4.88
CA ARG A 70 1.52 -10.26 5.57
C ARG A 70 1.87 -11.67 6.03
N CYS A 71 0.89 -12.57 6.11
CA CYS A 71 1.11 -13.99 6.36
C CYS A 71 1.71 -14.74 5.15
N GLY A 72 1.88 -14.09 4.00
CA GLY A 72 2.50 -14.67 2.80
C GLY A 72 1.53 -15.25 1.77
N ASN A 73 0.26 -15.40 2.13
CA ASN A 73 -0.78 -15.95 1.25
C ASN A 73 -1.55 -14.87 0.46
N ASN A 74 -2.16 -15.30 -0.65
CA ASN A 74 -3.01 -14.45 -1.50
C ASN A 74 -4.50 -14.70 -1.24
N TYR A 75 -5.29 -13.62 -1.22
CA TYR A 75 -6.72 -13.66 -0.94
C TYR A 75 -7.54 -12.84 -1.92
N CYS A 76 -8.82 -13.18 -2.04
CA CYS A 76 -9.79 -12.42 -2.81
C CYS A 76 -10.36 -11.26 -1.98
N ASN A 77 -11.15 -10.37 -2.61
CA ASN A 77 -11.78 -9.23 -1.94
C ASN A 77 -12.48 -9.56 -0.62
N ARG A 78 -13.13 -10.73 -0.52
CA ARG A 78 -13.86 -11.14 0.68
C ARG A 78 -12.96 -11.63 1.81
N HIS A 79 -11.83 -12.27 1.49
CA HIS A 79 -10.90 -12.82 2.48
C HIS A 79 -9.66 -11.95 2.70
N ARG A 80 -9.71 -10.69 2.24
CA ARG A 80 -8.60 -9.74 2.32
C ARG A 80 -8.22 -9.41 3.77
N PHE A 81 -9.21 -9.27 4.65
CA PHE A 81 -9.01 -8.88 6.04
C PHE A 81 -8.61 -10.06 6.92
N HIS A 82 -7.87 -9.77 8.00
CA HIS A 82 -7.26 -10.78 8.88
C HIS A 82 -8.28 -11.70 9.56
N ASP A 83 -9.45 -11.15 9.89
CA ASP A 83 -10.54 -11.88 10.55
C ASP A 83 -11.19 -12.92 9.64
N GLN A 84 -11.01 -12.79 8.32
CA GLN A 84 -11.68 -13.63 7.32
C GLN A 84 -10.85 -14.85 6.91
N HIS A 85 -9.57 -14.91 7.30
CA HIS A 85 -8.67 -16.01 6.94
C HIS A 85 -7.84 -16.52 8.12
N ASP A 86 -8.21 -16.19 9.36
CA ASP A 86 -7.53 -16.63 10.58
C ASP A 86 -6.02 -16.34 10.52
N CYS A 87 -5.69 -15.07 10.28
CA CYS A 87 -4.30 -14.65 10.05
C CYS A 87 -3.39 -14.96 11.25
N LYS A 88 -2.37 -15.81 11.06
CA LYS A 88 -1.37 -16.14 12.09
C LYS A 88 -0.28 -15.06 12.27
N PHE A 89 -0.45 -13.86 11.71
CA PHE A 89 0.56 -12.80 11.77
C PHE A 89 0.33 -11.90 13.01
N ASP A 90 1.39 -11.68 13.80
CA ASP A 90 1.33 -10.86 15.01
C ASP A 90 1.36 -9.34 14.71
N PHE A 91 0.22 -8.76 14.33
CA PHE A 91 0.12 -7.32 14.05
C PHE A 91 0.47 -6.43 15.24
N LYS A 92 0.17 -6.89 16.46
CA LYS A 92 0.43 -6.15 17.70
C LYS A 92 1.93 -5.88 17.89
N LYS A 93 2.76 -6.92 17.77
CA LYS A 93 4.22 -6.81 17.94
C LYS A 93 4.84 -5.85 16.93
N LEU A 94 4.41 -5.96 15.67
CA LEU A 94 4.91 -5.08 14.61
C LEU A 94 4.46 -3.62 14.83
N ALA A 95 3.24 -3.40 15.32
CA ALA A 95 2.77 -2.05 15.65
C ALA A 95 3.53 -1.46 16.84
N THR A 96 3.77 -2.23 17.89
CA THR A 96 4.50 -1.78 19.08
C THR A 96 5.95 -1.43 18.76
N GLU A 97 6.62 -2.24 17.94
CA GLU A 97 8.00 -1.96 17.52
C GLU A 97 8.08 -0.65 16.72
N LYS A 98 7.16 -0.46 15.76
CA LYS A 98 7.09 0.80 15.00
C LYS A 98 6.79 2.01 15.87
N LEU A 99 5.89 1.86 16.84
CA LEU A 99 5.57 2.94 17.77
C LEU A 99 6.77 3.26 18.66
N ALA A 100 7.47 2.24 19.17
CA ALA A 100 8.67 2.43 19.97
C ALA A 100 9.79 3.15 19.20
N MET A 101 9.96 2.85 17.92
CA MET A 101 10.93 3.54 17.06
C MET A 101 10.55 4.99 16.77
N ASN A 102 9.26 5.28 16.64
CA ASN A 102 8.78 6.61 16.28
C ASN A 102 8.53 7.53 17.48
N ASN A 103 8.39 6.99 18.69
CA ASN A 103 8.17 7.79 19.87
C ASN A 103 9.43 8.57 20.23
N PRO A 104 9.42 9.91 20.18
CA PRO A 104 10.54 10.70 20.68
C PRO A 104 10.66 10.48 22.20
N LYS A 105 11.90 10.36 22.69
CA LYS A 105 12.16 10.21 24.12
C LYS A 105 11.74 11.50 24.83
N LEU A 106 10.67 11.42 25.61
CA LEU A 106 10.25 12.52 26.47
C LEU A 106 11.32 12.71 27.55
N GLN A 107 11.95 13.88 27.57
CA GLN A 107 12.76 14.31 28.69
C GLN A 107 11.87 15.08 29.66
N ASN A 108 11.85 14.63 30.91
CA ASN A 108 11.01 15.20 31.97
C ASN A 108 11.63 16.50 32.47
N ASN A 109 11.60 17.53 31.63
CA ASN A 109 11.90 18.89 32.07
C ASN A 109 10.59 19.47 32.57
N ARG A 110 10.50 19.66 33.89
CA ARG A 110 9.33 20.29 34.51
C ARG A 110 9.26 21.72 33.98
N ILE A 111 8.19 22.02 33.24
CA ILE A 111 7.96 23.35 32.70
C ILE A 111 7.31 24.17 33.81
N GLY A 112 8.10 25.02 34.47
CA GLY A 112 7.63 26.04 35.39
C GLY A 112 7.86 25.71 36.88
N ASP A 113 9.03 26.09 37.39
CA ASP A 113 9.22 26.46 38.79
C ASP A 113 9.61 27.96 38.78
N HIS A 114 8.63 28.86 38.82
CA HIS A 114 8.81 30.31 38.98
C HIS A 114 7.80 30.86 39.98
#